data_AF-N6SVI0-F1
#
_entry.id   AF-N6SVI0-F1
#
_cell.length_a   1.000
_cell.length_b   1.000
_cell.length_c   1.000
_cell.angle_alpha   90.00
_cell.angle_beta   90.00
_cell.angle_gamma   90.00
#
_symmetry.space_group_name_H-M   'P 1'
#
loop_
_entity.id
_entity.type
_entity.pdbx_description
1 polymer ?
#
loop_
_entity_poly.entity_id
_entity_poly.type
_entity_poly.pdbx_seq_one_letter_code
_entity_poly.pdbx_strand_id
1 'polypeptide(L)'
;MLLRHHEKTQELEYRQQKAVHALREEQVKNQHDTELANQAEYMKRTEREMRKKHALELKQQPKSLKQKEMMVRKQFRETCKVQTRQYKALKAQILLSTPKEQQKTVIKKLKEEQRRKLALLGDQYEQSIAEMLQKQCIKLDESQELQCQQMKERLQYELEILIAYQSKNKMQAQAQREREKNELQDRVDIRKKLLEKKMLDENRRFIEERGERIRYLHEKQEKELEDFDEESVRQGFSALAIAEMSLALGDMSRDDFDGECSLSGSMLSLAHSNSSTSFPPNSV
;
A
#
# COMPACT_ATOMS: atom_id res chain seq x y z
N MET A 1 35.72 17.00 -8.38
CA MET A 1 35.54 15.67 -8.98
C MET A 1 34.80 14.71 -8.05
N LEU A 2 35.15 14.61 -6.76
CA LEU A 2 34.48 13.68 -5.82
C LEU A 2 32.99 13.97 -5.58
N LEU A 3 32.58 15.23 -5.42
CA LEU A 3 31.15 15.58 -5.23
C LEU A 3 30.28 15.14 -6.40
N ARG A 4 30.77 15.29 -7.64
CA ARG A 4 30.07 14.81 -8.84
C ARG A 4 29.94 13.29 -8.90
N HIS A 5 30.93 12.55 -8.40
CA HIS A 5 30.81 11.09 -8.27
C HIS A 5 29.79 10.72 -7.20
N HIS A 6 29.77 11.43 -6.08
CA HIS A 6 28.77 11.23 -5.04
C HIS A 6 27.34 11.46 -5.55
N GLU A 7 27.10 12.53 -6.32
CA GLU A 7 25.80 12.82 -6.95
C GLU A 7 25.35 11.66 -7.86
N LYS A 8 26.22 11.16 -8.73
CA LYS A 8 25.90 10.00 -9.60
C LYS A 8 25.57 8.75 -8.80
N THR A 9 26.31 8.46 -7.73
CA THR A 9 26.04 7.32 -6.86
C THR A 9 24.70 7.47 -6.13
N GLN A 10 24.42 8.65 -5.59
CA GLN A 10 23.14 8.99 -4.95
C GLN A 10 21.96 8.78 -5.91
N GLU A 11 22.07 9.25 -7.15
CA GLU A 11 21.04 9.05 -8.18
C GLU A 11 20.78 7.56 -8.47
N LEU A 12 21.84 6.76 -8.55
CA LEU A 12 21.72 5.31 -8.76
C LEU A 12 21.05 4.61 -7.57
N GLU A 13 21.46 4.95 -6.35
CA GLU A 13 20.87 4.40 -5.12
C GLU A 13 19.37 4.72 -5.02
N TYR A 14 18.96 5.96 -5.29
CA TYR A 14 17.54 6.33 -5.30
C TYR A 14 16.75 5.66 -6.42
N ARG A 15 17.33 5.57 -7.63
CA ARG A 15 16.68 4.88 -8.75
C ARG A 15 16.44 3.41 -8.43
N GLN A 16 17.44 2.74 -7.87
CA GLN A 16 17.34 1.34 -7.44
C GLN A 16 16.27 1.18 -6.36
N GLN A 17 16.30 2.00 -5.31
CA GLN A 17 15.31 1.93 -4.24
C GLN A 17 13.88 2.13 -4.78
N LYS A 18 13.69 3.13 -5.64
CA LYS A 18 12.39 3.40 -6.27
C LYS A 18 11.90 2.21 -7.10
N ALA A 19 12.77 1.57 -7.86
CA ALA A 19 12.41 0.39 -8.65
C ALA A 19 12.00 -0.79 -7.76
N VAL A 20 12.74 -1.06 -6.69
CA VAL A 20 12.40 -2.12 -5.72
C VAL A 20 11.07 -1.83 -5.02
N HIS A 21 10.84 -0.59 -4.60
CA HIS A 21 9.58 -0.17 -3.97
C HIS A 21 8.39 -0.30 -4.93
N ALA A 22 8.56 0.05 -6.19
CA ALA A 22 7.52 -0.10 -7.22
C ALA A 22 7.14 -1.57 -7.43
N LEU A 23 8.12 -2.47 -7.55
CA LEU A 23 7.87 -3.92 -7.70
C LEU A 23 7.14 -4.49 -6.49
N ARG A 24 7.52 -4.09 -5.27
CA ARG A 24 6.83 -4.53 -4.04
C ARG A 24 5.40 -4.01 -3.97
N GLU A 25 5.17 -2.75 -4.37
CA GLU A 25 3.83 -2.17 -4.42
C GLU A 25 2.92 -2.86 -5.44
N GLU A 26 3.45 -3.15 -6.63
CA GLU A 26 2.75 -3.92 -7.65
C GLU A 26 2.43 -5.34 -7.17
N GLN A 27 3.38 -6.02 -6.51
CA GLN A 27 3.15 -7.34 -5.94
C GLN A 27 2.00 -7.34 -4.92
N VAL A 28 2.02 -6.39 -3.97
CA VAL A 28 0.96 -6.26 -2.95
C VAL A 28 -0.39 -5.97 -3.61
N LYS A 29 -0.41 -5.10 -4.62
CA LYS A 29 -1.63 -4.81 -5.38
C LYS A 29 -2.18 -6.05 -6.07
N ASN A 30 -1.33 -6.77 -6.81
CA ASN A 30 -1.72 -7.98 -7.54
C ASN A 30 -2.21 -9.08 -6.59
N GLN A 31 -1.58 -9.21 -5.42
CA GLN A 31 -2.03 -10.12 -4.37
C GLN A 31 -3.44 -9.74 -3.89
N HIS A 32 -3.66 -8.46 -3.53
CA HIS A 32 -4.97 -8.00 -3.06
C HIS A 32 -6.07 -8.17 -4.12
N ASP A 33 -5.77 -7.85 -5.38
CA ASP A 33 -6.71 -8.00 -6.49
C ASP A 33 -7.08 -9.49 -6.69
N THR A 34 -6.11 -10.39 -6.59
CA THR A 34 -6.32 -11.85 -6.68
C THR A 34 -7.16 -12.37 -5.52
N GLU A 35 -6.88 -11.94 -4.29
CA GLU A 35 -7.66 -12.30 -3.10
C GLU A 35 -9.13 -11.86 -3.22
N LEU A 36 -9.37 -10.63 -3.69
CA LEU A 36 -10.73 -10.11 -3.90
C LEU A 36 -11.46 -10.86 -5.03
N ALA A 37 -10.77 -11.17 -6.13
CA ALA A 37 -11.34 -11.97 -7.21
C ALA A 37 -11.75 -13.36 -6.72
N ASN A 38 -10.87 -14.02 -5.95
CA ASN A 38 -11.16 -15.32 -5.35
C ASN A 38 -12.35 -15.25 -4.38
N GLN A 39 -12.42 -14.22 -3.54
CA GLN A 39 -13.55 -14.03 -2.63
C GLN A 39 -14.86 -13.84 -3.39
N ALA A 40 -14.87 -13.03 -4.47
CA ALA A 40 -16.05 -12.83 -5.30
C ALA A 40 -16.52 -14.12 -5.99
N GLU A 41 -15.58 -14.94 -6.49
CA GLU A 41 -15.91 -16.24 -7.08
C GLU A 41 -16.49 -17.22 -6.06
N TYR A 42 -15.90 -17.26 -4.86
CA TYR A 42 -16.39 -18.06 -3.75
C TYR A 42 -17.81 -17.64 -3.35
N MET A 43 -18.06 -16.35 -3.15
CA MET A 43 -19.40 -15.81 -2.86
C MET A 43 -20.41 -16.27 -3.92
N LYS A 44 -20.08 -16.09 -5.20
CA LYS A 44 -20.94 -16.49 -6.33
C LYS A 44 -21.21 -18.01 -6.35
N ARG A 45 -20.22 -18.83 -5.99
CA ARG A 45 -20.38 -20.29 -5.89
C ARG A 45 -21.33 -20.65 -4.76
N THR A 46 -21.10 -20.10 -3.57
CA THR A 46 -21.94 -20.33 -2.39
C THR A 46 -23.39 -19.92 -2.64
N GLU A 47 -23.63 -18.77 -3.29
CA GLU A 47 -25.00 -18.38 -3.65
C GLU A 47 -25.66 -19.34 -4.64
N ARG A 48 -24.92 -19.86 -5.62
CA ARG A 48 -25.47 -20.85 -6.57
C ARG A 48 -25.82 -22.16 -5.88
N GLU A 49 -24.98 -22.60 -4.95
CA GLU A 49 -25.25 -23.80 -4.15
C GLU A 49 -26.49 -23.64 -3.28
N MET A 50 -26.65 -22.46 -2.65
CA MET A 50 -27.87 -22.12 -1.90
C MET A 50 -29.12 -22.14 -2.79
N ARG A 51 -29.07 -21.50 -3.96
CA ARG A 51 -30.19 -21.53 -4.92
C ARG A 51 -30.53 -22.96 -5.37
N LYS A 52 -29.52 -23.80 -5.61
CA LYS A 52 -29.72 -25.21 -5.97
C LYS A 52 -30.39 -26.00 -4.83
N LYS A 53 -29.96 -25.78 -3.59
CA LYS A 53 -30.58 -26.39 -2.40
C LYS A 53 -32.05 -26.01 -2.28
N HIS A 54 -32.36 -24.72 -2.38
CA HIS A 54 -33.75 -24.22 -2.29
C HIS A 54 -34.64 -24.74 -3.42
N ALA A 55 -34.12 -24.79 -4.65
CA ALA A 55 -34.84 -25.38 -5.78
C ALA A 55 -35.12 -26.88 -5.59
N LEU A 56 -34.22 -27.62 -4.94
CA LEU A 56 -34.43 -29.04 -4.63
C LEU A 56 -35.52 -29.22 -3.56
N GLU A 57 -35.51 -28.40 -2.50
CA GLU A 57 -36.53 -28.41 -1.45
C GLU A 57 -37.93 -28.13 -2.03
N LEU A 58 -38.05 -27.11 -2.89
CA LEU A 58 -39.30 -26.79 -3.60
C LEU A 58 -39.79 -27.95 -4.47
N LYS A 59 -38.88 -28.69 -5.12
CA LYS A 59 -39.25 -29.87 -5.91
C LYS A 59 -39.72 -31.05 -5.04
N GLN A 60 -39.22 -31.17 -3.81
CA GLN A 60 -39.58 -32.25 -2.90
C GLN A 60 -40.86 -31.97 -2.11
N GLN A 61 -41.14 -30.69 -1.82
CA GLN A 61 -42.27 -30.29 -0.98
C GLN A 61 -43.64 -30.81 -1.48
N PRO A 62 -44.03 -30.71 -2.77
CA PRO A 62 -45.32 -31.21 -3.24
C PRO A 62 -45.51 -32.71 -3.00
N LYS A 63 -44.45 -33.51 -3.08
CA LYS A 63 -44.52 -34.97 -2.86
C LYS A 63 -44.85 -35.29 -1.39
N SER A 64 -44.16 -34.61 -0.47
CA SER A 64 -44.38 -34.75 0.97
C SER A 64 -45.79 -34.27 1.36
N LEU A 65 -46.23 -33.12 0.82
CA LEU A 65 -47.56 -32.58 1.09
C LEU A 65 -48.68 -33.46 0.54
N LYS A 66 -48.53 -34.00 -0.67
CA LYS A 66 -49.49 -34.94 -1.26
C LYS A 66 -49.66 -36.19 -0.42
N GLN A 67 -48.59 -36.71 0.19
CA GLN A 67 -48.66 -37.86 1.08
C GLN A 67 -49.44 -37.54 2.37
N LYS A 68 -49.19 -36.37 2.98
CA LYS A 68 -49.94 -35.90 4.16
C LYS A 68 -51.42 -35.67 3.84
N GLU A 69 -51.71 -35.03 2.72
CA GLU A 69 -53.07 -34.82 2.24
C GLU A 69 -53.82 -36.14 2.05
N MET A 70 -53.18 -37.15 1.45
CA MET A 70 -53.76 -38.48 1.28
C MET A 70 -54.12 -39.14 2.63
N MET A 71 -53.28 -38.96 3.65
CA MET A 71 -53.53 -39.46 5.00
C MET A 71 -54.76 -38.80 5.62
N VAL A 72 -54.88 -37.47 5.51
CA VAL A 72 -56.04 -36.71 6.00
C VAL A 72 -57.32 -37.12 5.26
N ARG A 73 -57.27 -37.28 3.94
CA ARG A 73 -58.40 -37.80 3.14
C ARG A 73 -58.79 -39.23 3.52
N LYS A 74 -57.83 -40.07 3.93
CA LYS A 74 -58.12 -41.43 4.44
C LYS A 74 -58.85 -41.34 5.78
N GLN A 75 -58.38 -40.50 6.70
CA GLN A 75 -59.03 -40.26 7.99
C GLN A 75 -60.46 -39.72 7.84
N PHE A 76 -60.68 -38.79 6.90
CA PHE A 76 -62.01 -38.30 6.54
C PHE A 76 -62.94 -39.45 6.15
N ARG A 77 -62.51 -40.32 5.22
CA ARG A 77 -63.30 -41.47 4.76
C ARG A 77 -63.68 -42.41 5.89
N GLU A 78 -62.75 -42.72 6.80
CA GLU A 78 -63.05 -43.55 7.97
C GLU A 78 -64.04 -42.86 8.93
N THR A 79 -63.90 -41.55 9.14
CA THR A 79 -64.82 -40.76 9.98
C THR A 79 -66.24 -40.75 9.39
N CYS A 80 -66.39 -40.58 8.07
CA CYS A 80 -67.68 -40.66 7.39
C CYS A 80 -68.33 -42.05 7.55
N LYS A 81 -67.55 -43.13 7.48
CA LYS A 81 -68.07 -44.50 7.71
C LYS A 81 -68.61 -44.65 9.12
N VAL A 82 -67.88 -44.15 10.13
CA VAL A 82 -68.31 -44.18 11.53
C VAL A 82 -69.59 -43.37 11.72
N GLN A 83 -69.65 -42.13 11.22
CA GLN A 83 -70.87 -41.31 11.29
C GLN A 83 -72.07 -41.97 10.60
N THR A 84 -71.84 -42.66 9.48
CA THR A 84 -72.91 -43.39 8.77
C THR A 84 -73.45 -44.55 9.59
N ARG A 85 -72.58 -45.29 10.30
CA ARG A 85 -73.00 -46.37 11.22
C ARG A 85 -73.77 -45.81 12.41
N GLN A 86 -73.27 -44.74 13.03
CA GLN A 86 -73.94 -44.05 14.14
C GLN A 86 -75.32 -43.51 13.73
N TYR A 87 -75.44 -42.92 12.55
CA TYR A 87 -76.72 -42.48 12.00
C TYR A 87 -77.72 -43.63 11.86
N LYS A 88 -77.30 -44.78 11.32
CA LYS A 88 -78.17 -45.96 11.18
C LYS A 88 -78.69 -46.45 12.53
N ALA A 89 -77.81 -46.52 13.53
CA ALA A 89 -78.18 -46.91 14.90
C ALA A 89 -79.15 -45.92 15.54
N LEU A 90 -78.83 -44.62 15.48
CA LEU A 90 -79.68 -43.54 16.01
C LEU A 90 -81.06 -43.52 15.36
N LYS A 91 -81.11 -43.66 14.03
CA LYS A 91 -82.37 -43.73 13.27
C LYS A 91 -83.22 -44.91 13.73
N ALA A 92 -82.63 -46.09 13.90
CA ALA A 92 -83.36 -47.28 14.36
C ALA A 92 -83.96 -47.06 15.76
N GLN A 93 -83.17 -46.54 16.70
CA GLN A 93 -83.62 -46.27 18.07
C GLN A 93 -84.79 -45.26 18.12
N ILE A 94 -84.68 -44.14 17.38
CA ILE A 94 -85.74 -43.11 17.36
C ILE A 94 -87.04 -43.65 16.76
N LEU A 95 -86.95 -44.51 15.73
CA LEU A 95 -88.15 -45.07 15.10
C LEU A 95 -88.91 -46.05 16.00
N LEU A 96 -88.23 -46.75 16.91
CA LEU A 96 -88.88 -47.65 17.88
C LEU A 96 -89.80 -46.90 18.85
N SER A 97 -89.48 -45.65 19.20
CA SER A 97 -90.28 -44.81 20.10
C SER A 97 -91.21 -43.81 19.39
N THR A 98 -91.19 -43.75 18.06
CA THR A 98 -91.99 -42.78 17.28
C THR A 98 -93.26 -43.43 16.72
N PRO A 99 -94.46 -42.84 16.96
CA PRO A 99 -95.72 -43.30 16.36
C PRO A 99 -95.70 -43.30 14.82
N LYS A 100 -96.35 -44.28 14.19
CA LYS A 100 -96.29 -44.51 12.73
C LYS A 100 -96.64 -43.27 11.89
N GLU A 101 -97.62 -42.47 12.31
CA GLU A 101 -98.03 -41.25 11.59
C GLU A 101 -96.90 -40.21 11.50
N GLN A 102 -96.01 -40.16 12.49
CA GLN A 102 -94.94 -39.15 12.59
C GLN A 102 -93.59 -39.62 12.02
N GLN A 103 -93.42 -40.93 11.80
CA GLN A 103 -92.14 -41.51 11.37
C GLN A 103 -91.60 -40.91 10.06
N LYS A 104 -92.46 -40.60 9.09
CA LYS A 104 -92.05 -40.00 7.80
C LYS A 104 -91.35 -38.66 7.99
N THR A 105 -91.91 -37.80 8.84
CA THR A 105 -91.37 -36.47 9.16
C THR A 105 -90.04 -36.59 9.91
N VAL A 106 -89.96 -37.50 10.88
CA VAL A 106 -88.74 -37.76 11.66
C VAL A 106 -87.61 -38.31 10.77
N ILE A 107 -87.89 -39.25 9.87
CA ILE A 107 -86.90 -39.77 8.91
C ILE A 107 -86.36 -38.67 8.01
N LYS A 108 -87.22 -37.77 7.52
CA LYS A 108 -86.80 -36.64 6.68
C LYS A 108 -85.83 -35.73 7.44
N LYS A 109 -86.20 -35.32 8.66
CA LYS A 109 -85.33 -34.50 9.54
C LYS A 109 -83.99 -35.18 9.82
N LEU A 110 -84.00 -36.48 10.15
CA LEU A 110 -82.78 -37.23 10.42
C LEU A 110 -81.86 -37.31 9.19
N LYS A 111 -82.41 -37.54 7.98
CA LYS A 111 -81.63 -37.54 6.73
C LYS A 111 -81.04 -36.18 6.39
N GLU A 112 -81.77 -35.11 6.68
CA GLU A 112 -81.31 -33.74 6.48
C GLU A 112 -80.17 -33.41 7.44
N GLU A 113 -80.32 -33.73 8.72
CA GLU A 113 -79.26 -33.54 9.72
C GLU A 113 -78.02 -34.39 9.42
N GLN A 114 -78.19 -35.63 8.94
CA GLN A 114 -77.06 -36.46 8.49
C GLN A 114 -76.29 -35.79 7.34
N ARG A 115 -77.00 -35.29 6.32
CA ARG A 115 -76.36 -34.59 5.20
C ARG A 115 -75.63 -33.33 5.68
N ARG A 116 -76.27 -32.54 6.55
CA ARG A 116 -75.65 -31.35 7.14
C ARG A 116 -74.37 -31.69 7.90
N LYS A 117 -74.40 -32.72 8.76
CA LYS A 117 -73.22 -33.16 9.53
C LYS A 117 -72.09 -33.68 8.65
N LEU A 118 -72.40 -34.44 7.60
CA LEU A 118 -71.40 -34.91 6.65
C LEU A 118 -70.81 -33.78 5.80
N ALA A 119 -71.61 -32.78 5.42
CA ALA A 119 -71.13 -31.59 4.73
C ALA A 119 -70.17 -30.77 5.62
N LEU A 120 -70.57 -30.45 6.85
CA LEU A 120 -69.72 -29.75 7.82
C LEU A 120 -68.41 -30.51 8.10
N LEU A 121 -68.46 -31.84 8.17
CA LEU A 121 -67.26 -32.67 8.31
C LEU A 121 -66.37 -32.56 7.07
N GLY A 122 -66.93 -32.54 5.86
CA GLY A 122 -66.20 -32.30 4.62
C GLY A 122 -65.47 -30.96 4.66
N ASP A 123 -66.20 -29.88 4.94
CA ASP A 123 -65.67 -28.53 5.00
C ASP A 123 -64.52 -28.40 6.01
N GLN A 124 -64.66 -29.02 7.20
CA GLN A 124 -63.60 -29.02 8.23
C GLN A 124 -62.31 -29.72 7.76
N TYR A 125 -62.44 -30.85 7.07
CA TYR A 125 -61.26 -31.58 6.56
C TYR A 125 -60.63 -30.86 5.35
N GLU A 126 -61.43 -30.26 4.47
CA GLU A 126 -60.94 -29.43 3.38
C GLU A 126 -60.20 -28.20 3.91
N GLN A 127 -60.78 -27.50 4.89
CA GLN A 127 -60.13 -26.39 5.57
C GLN A 127 -58.83 -26.81 6.26
N SER A 128 -58.84 -27.94 6.97
CA SER A 128 -57.63 -28.48 7.64
C SER A 128 -56.51 -28.78 6.64
N ILE A 129 -56.83 -29.34 5.47
CA ILE A 129 -55.87 -29.57 4.38
C ILE A 129 -55.34 -28.24 3.85
N ALA A 130 -56.22 -27.28 3.55
CA ALA A 130 -55.85 -25.98 3.01
C ALA A 130 -54.91 -25.22 3.96
N GLU A 131 -55.27 -25.14 5.25
CA GLU A 131 -54.43 -24.51 6.27
C GLU A 131 -53.07 -25.21 6.43
N MET A 132 -53.05 -26.54 6.40
CA MET A 132 -51.80 -27.30 6.48
C MET A 132 -50.89 -26.99 5.28
N LEU A 133 -51.44 -26.97 4.06
CA LEU A 133 -50.68 -26.66 2.85
C LEU A 133 -50.12 -25.24 2.91
N GLN A 134 -50.95 -24.25 3.24
CA GLN A 134 -50.55 -22.86 3.37
C GLN A 134 -49.44 -22.68 4.42
N LYS A 135 -49.61 -23.25 5.62
CA LYS A 135 -48.61 -23.20 6.70
C LYS A 135 -47.27 -23.78 6.26
N GLN A 136 -47.29 -24.88 5.50
CA GLN A 136 -46.06 -25.52 5.04
C GLN A 136 -45.37 -24.75 3.91
N CYS A 137 -46.13 -24.07 3.04
CA CYS A 137 -45.56 -23.16 2.05
C CYS A 137 -44.85 -21.99 2.74
N ILE A 138 -45.57 -21.26 3.60
CA ILE A 138 -45.02 -20.10 4.33
C ILE A 138 -43.77 -20.49 5.12
N LYS A 139 -43.81 -21.61 5.85
CA LYS A 139 -42.67 -22.08 6.64
C LYS A 139 -41.44 -22.38 5.77
N LEU A 140 -41.64 -22.92 4.56
CA LEU A 140 -40.52 -23.18 3.66
C LEU A 140 -39.93 -21.86 3.17
N ASP A 141 -40.78 -20.93 2.74
CA ASP A 141 -40.35 -19.61 2.25
C ASP A 141 -39.57 -18.85 3.33
N GLU A 142 -40.12 -18.73 4.54
CA GLU A 142 -39.45 -18.10 5.70
C GLU A 142 -38.10 -18.75 6.01
N SER A 143 -38.01 -20.08 5.95
CA SER A 143 -36.76 -20.79 6.21
C SER A 143 -35.71 -20.51 5.12
N GLN A 144 -36.12 -20.46 3.85
CA GLN A 144 -35.23 -20.17 2.73
C GLN A 144 -34.74 -18.72 2.76
N GLU A 145 -35.60 -17.77 3.08
CA GLU A 145 -35.26 -16.36 3.26
C GLU A 145 -34.23 -16.18 4.39
N LEU A 146 -34.48 -16.77 5.56
CA LEU A 146 -33.56 -16.70 6.69
C LEU A 146 -32.18 -17.29 6.34
N GLN A 147 -32.15 -18.46 5.70
CA GLN A 147 -30.90 -19.07 5.26
C GLN A 147 -30.15 -18.21 4.23
N CYS A 148 -30.87 -17.57 3.30
CA CYS A 148 -30.27 -16.62 2.35
C CYS A 148 -29.67 -15.42 3.06
N GLN A 149 -30.38 -14.85 4.03
CA GLN A 149 -29.92 -13.71 4.80
C GLN A 149 -28.66 -14.06 5.60
N GLN A 150 -28.68 -15.15 6.38
CA GLN A 150 -27.53 -15.60 7.16
C GLN A 150 -26.31 -15.89 6.28
N MET A 151 -26.51 -16.51 5.12
CA MET A 151 -25.43 -16.77 4.17
C MET A 151 -24.84 -15.47 3.63
N LYS A 152 -25.68 -14.47 3.27
CA LYS A 152 -25.21 -13.15 2.81
C LYS A 152 -24.44 -12.41 3.90
N GLU A 153 -24.97 -12.37 5.11
CA GLU A 153 -24.32 -11.72 6.27
C GLU A 153 -22.95 -12.35 6.54
N ARG A 154 -22.86 -13.68 6.51
CA ARG A 154 -21.60 -14.39 6.67
C ARG A 154 -20.59 -14.05 5.56
N LEU A 155 -21.00 -14.08 4.30
CA LEU A 155 -20.11 -13.77 3.17
C LEU A 155 -19.64 -12.31 3.21
N GLN A 156 -20.51 -11.40 3.62
CA GLN A 156 -20.19 -9.98 3.80
C GLN A 156 -19.16 -9.78 4.92
N TYR A 157 -19.35 -10.45 6.06
CA TYR A 157 -18.39 -10.43 7.16
C TYR A 157 -17.01 -10.98 6.76
N GLU A 158 -16.97 -12.09 6.03
CA GLU A 158 -15.73 -12.66 5.50
C GLU A 158 -15.01 -11.67 4.55
N LEU A 159 -15.75 -10.96 3.69
CA LEU A 159 -15.21 -9.91 2.82
C LEU A 159 -14.67 -8.70 3.61
N GLU A 160 -15.37 -8.26 4.64
CA GLU A 160 -14.94 -7.14 5.50
C GLU A 160 -13.63 -7.43 6.21
N ILE A 161 -13.48 -8.66 6.76
CA ILE A 161 -12.21 -9.09 7.36
C ILE A 161 -11.09 -9.08 6.33
N LEU A 162 -11.33 -9.58 5.12
CA LEU A 162 -10.34 -9.58 4.05
C LEU A 162 -9.89 -8.16 3.71
N ILE A 163 -10.83 -7.23 3.51
CA ILE A 163 -10.53 -5.82 3.22
C ILE A 163 -9.74 -5.19 4.37
N ALA A 164 -10.11 -5.46 5.63
CA ALA A 164 -9.40 -4.96 6.79
C ALA A 164 -7.96 -5.49 6.85
N TYR A 165 -7.76 -6.77 6.54
CA TYR A 165 -6.43 -7.39 6.46
C TYR A 165 -5.58 -6.74 5.36
N GLN A 166 -6.12 -6.56 4.16
CA GLN A 166 -5.45 -5.90 3.04
C GLN A 166 -5.08 -4.46 3.37
N SER A 167 -5.98 -3.71 4.02
CA SER A 167 -5.73 -2.34 4.48
C SER A 167 -4.56 -2.29 5.47
N LYS A 168 -4.54 -3.20 6.46
CA LYS A 168 -3.45 -3.32 7.43
C LYS A 168 -2.12 -3.64 6.74
N ASN A 169 -2.10 -4.61 5.82
CA ASN A 169 -0.91 -4.97 5.06
C ASN A 169 -0.38 -3.77 4.25
N LYS A 170 -1.27 -3.06 3.54
CA LYS A 170 -0.92 -1.85 2.78
C LYS A 170 -0.29 -0.77 3.66
N MET A 171 -0.87 -0.49 4.83
CA MET A 171 -0.30 0.47 5.78
C MET A 171 1.09 0.05 6.27
N GLN A 172 1.27 -1.23 6.61
CA GLN A 172 2.56 -1.75 7.05
C GLN A 172 3.62 -1.67 5.95
N ALA A 173 3.26 -2.03 4.71
CA ALA A 173 4.14 -1.92 3.55
C ALA A 173 4.52 -0.45 3.26
N GLN A 174 3.59 0.49 3.39
CA GLN A 174 3.88 1.92 3.25
C GLN A 174 4.80 2.42 4.37
N ALA A 175 4.54 2.05 5.62
CA ALA A 175 5.39 2.42 6.75
C ALA A 175 6.80 1.84 6.64
N GLN A 176 6.95 0.64 6.07
CA GLN A 176 8.26 0.07 5.76
C GLN A 176 8.98 0.85 4.65
N ARG A 177 8.28 1.21 3.57
CA ARG A 177 8.86 2.01 2.47
C ARG A 177 9.35 3.38 2.95
N GLU A 178 8.57 4.09 3.76
CA GLU A 178 8.97 5.39 4.30
C GLU A 178 10.20 5.28 5.21
N ARG A 179 10.27 4.23 6.03
CA ARG A 179 11.46 3.96 6.85
C ARG A 179 12.70 3.73 5.98
N GLU A 180 12.63 2.84 5.00
CA GLU A 180 13.74 2.56 4.09
C GLU A 180 14.18 3.80 3.30
N LYS A 181 13.24 4.66 2.90
CA LYS A 181 13.50 5.93 2.21
C LYS A 181 14.26 6.90 3.12
N ASN A 182 13.80 7.08 4.36
CA ASN A 182 14.47 7.94 5.34
C ASN A 182 15.88 7.43 5.66
N GLU A 183 16.05 6.13 5.87
CA GLU A 183 17.37 5.53 6.11
C GLU A 183 18.34 5.74 4.95
N LEU A 184 17.86 5.64 3.69
CA LEU A 184 18.71 5.92 2.54
C LEU A 184 19.08 7.40 2.46
N GLN A 185 18.11 8.29 2.70
CA GLN A 185 18.33 9.73 2.76
C GLN A 185 19.38 10.10 3.82
N ASP A 186 19.26 9.56 5.03
CA ASP A 186 20.21 9.79 6.12
C ASP A 186 21.62 9.31 5.75
N ARG A 187 21.75 8.11 5.13
CA ARG A 187 23.04 7.60 4.67
C ARG A 187 23.68 8.49 3.62
N VAL A 188 22.89 8.97 2.66
CA VAL A 188 23.35 9.90 1.62
C VAL A 188 23.80 11.22 2.24
N ASP A 189 23.02 11.78 3.18
CA ASP A 189 23.32 13.05 3.82
C ASP A 189 24.59 12.99 4.69
N ILE A 190 24.77 11.91 5.45
CA ILE A 190 25.99 11.67 6.23
C ILE A 190 27.19 11.57 5.29
N ARG A 191 27.07 10.80 4.20
CA ARG A 191 28.14 10.63 3.21
C ARG A 191 28.52 11.96 2.58
N LYS A 192 27.54 12.80 2.22
CA LYS A 192 27.77 14.14 1.68
C LYS A 192 28.54 15.03 2.66
N LYS A 193 28.07 15.12 3.92
CA LYS A 193 28.73 15.91 4.97
C LYS A 193 30.17 15.49 5.22
N LEU A 194 30.44 14.18 5.27
CA LEU A 194 31.79 13.64 5.45
C LEU A 194 32.69 13.99 4.25
N LEU A 195 32.14 13.92 3.04
CA LEU A 195 32.88 14.24 1.83
C LEU A 195 33.21 15.74 1.74
N GLU A 196 32.25 16.61 2.06
CA GLU A 196 32.46 18.05 2.14
C GLU A 196 33.52 18.41 3.18
N LYS A 197 33.44 17.83 4.39
CA LYS A 197 34.47 18.02 5.42
C LYS A 197 35.85 17.60 4.94
N LYS A 198 35.97 16.43 4.31
CA LYS A 198 37.24 15.94 3.77
C LYS A 198 37.82 16.89 2.72
N MET A 199 36.99 17.40 1.82
CA MET A 199 37.42 18.38 0.82
C MET A 199 37.90 19.70 1.45
N LEU A 200 37.21 20.18 2.49
CA LEU A 200 37.62 21.37 3.24
C LEU A 200 38.96 21.15 3.96
N ASP A 201 39.13 19.99 4.59
CA ASP A 201 40.36 19.63 5.30
C ASP A 201 41.55 19.47 4.34
N GLU A 202 41.36 18.84 3.19
CA GLU A 202 42.38 18.75 2.13
C GLU A 202 42.76 20.14 1.59
N ASN A 203 41.78 21.00 1.30
CA ASN A 203 42.05 22.35 0.83
C ASN A 203 42.82 23.19 1.86
N ARG A 204 42.51 23.03 3.15
CA ARG A 204 43.25 23.67 4.23
C ARG A 204 44.71 23.19 4.28
N ARG A 205 44.94 21.87 4.19
CA ARG A 205 46.30 21.30 4.13
C ARG A 205 47.09 21.83 2.93
N PHE A 206 46.48 21.89 1.75
CA PHE A 206 47.14 22.47 0.57
C PHE A 206 47.55 23.93 0.76
N ILE A 207 46.74 24.73 1.46
CA ILE A 207 47.06 26.13 1.78
C ILE A 207 48.21 26.20 2.79
N GLU A 208 48.18 25.36 3.83
CA GLU A 208 49.23 25.26 4.85
C GLU A 208 50.57 24.86 4.23
N GLU A 209 50.62 23.78 3.44
CA GLU A 209 51.81 23.30 2.73
C GLU A 209 52.37 24.36 1.77
N ARG A 210 51.49 25.07 1.04
CA ARG A 210 51.90 26.17 0.17
C ARG A 210 52.51 27.32 0.98
N GLY A 211 51.91 27.66 2.13
CA GLY A 211 52.42 28.70 3.04
C GLY A 211 53.78 28.33 3.63
N GLU A 212 53.96 27.08 4.05
CA GLU A 212 55.25 26.54 4.51
C GLU A 212 56.30 26.60 3.42
N ARG A 213 55.95 26.21 2.19
CA ARG A 213 56.87 26.28 1.05
C ARG A 213 57.31 27.71 0.75
N ILE A 214 56.39 28.67 0.83
CA ILE A 214 56.69 30.10 0.64
C ILE A 214 57.64 30.58 1.75
N ARG A 215 57.36 30.28 3.02
CA ARG A 215 58.24 30.63 4.15
C ARG A 215 59.64 30.06 3.97
N TYR A 216 59.74 28.77 3.67
CA TYR A 216 61.01 28.10 3.42
C TYR A 216 61.82 28.76 2.29
N LEU A 217 61.16 29.17 1.19
CA LEU A 217 61.83 29.86 0.10
C LEU A 217 62.30 31.26 0.51
N HIS A 218 61.53 31.99 1.32
CA HIS A 218 61.95 33.29 1.86
C HIS A 218 63.14 33.15 2.82
N GLU A 219 63.10 32.22 3.76
CA GLU A 219 64.22 31.96 4.69
C GLU A 219 65.49 31.54 3.93
N LYS A 220 65.36 30.74 2.88
CA LYS A 220 66.50 30.38 2.02
C LYS A 220 67.07 31.59 1.27
N GLN A 221 66.20 32.44 0.72
CA GLN A 221 66.63 33.66 0.04
C GLN A 221 67.31 34.65 0.99
N GLU A 222 66.77 34.83 2.20
CA GLU A 222 67.35 35.68 3.24
C GLU A 222 68.76 35.20 3.61
N LYS A 223 68.92 33.89 3.82
CA LYS A 223 70.23 33.31 4.10
C LYS A 223 71.21 33.43 2.93
N GLU A 224 70.75 33.23 1.69
CA GLU A 224 71.59 33.43 0.50
C GLU A 224 72.04 34.89 0.34
N LEU A 225 71.21 35.85 0.74
CA LEU A 225 71.57 37.27 0.79
C LEU A 225 72.59 37.56 1.90
N GLU A 226 72.39 36.99 3.09
CA GLU A 226 73.36 37.10 4.20
C GLU A 226 74.73 36.52 3.80
N ASP A 227 74.77 35.32 3.24
CA ASP A 227 76.00 34.67 2.76
C ASP A 227 76.69 35.53 1.67
N PHE A 228 75.90 36.13 0.76
CA PHE A 228 76.42 37.03 -0.28
C PHE A 228 76.98 38.33 0.29
N ASP A 229 76.32 38.94 1.27
CA ASP A 229 76.79 40.14 1.94
C ASP A 229 78.07 39.87 2.73
N GLU A 230 78.16 38.74 3.45
CA GLU A 230 79.37 38.30 4.13
C GLU A 230 80.54 38.11 3.15
N GLU A 231 80.29 37.45 2.02
CA GLU A 231 81.30 37.26 0.98
C GLU A 231 81.72 38.59 0.33
N SER A 232 80.77 39.49 0.07
CA SER A 232 81.03 40.82 -0.46
C SER A 232 81.92 41.63 0.48
N VAL A 233 81.63 41.62 1.79
CA VAL A 233 82.49 42.23 2.81
C VAL A 233 83.88 41.60 2.82
N ARG A 234 83.98 40.27 2.76
CA ARG A 234 85.25 39.54 2.73
C ARG A 234 86.11 39.89 1.51
N GLN A 235 85.49 40.13 0.36
CA GLN A 235 86.17 40.54 -0.88
C GLN A 235 86.48 42.05 -0.93
N GLY A 236 86.13 42.82 0.11
CA GLY A 236 86.41 44.26 0.21
C GLY A 236 85.27 45.16 -0.30
N PHE A 237 84.16 44.59 -0.75
CA PHE A 237 82.93 45.28 -1.17
C PHE A 237 81.96 45.45 0.00
N SER A 238 82.45 45.99 1.11
CA SER A 238 81.59 46.37 2.23
C SER A 238 80.65 47.51 1.83
N ALA A 239 79.40 47.50 2.27
CA ALA A 239 78.47 48.61 2.00
C ALA A 239 79.03 49.98 2.43
N LEU A 240 79.81 50.01 3.53
CA LEU A 240 80.58 51.19 3.95
C LEU A 240 81.73 51.50 3.01
N ALA A 241 82.48 50.50 2.54
CA ALA A 241 83.58 50.70 1.59
C ALA A 241 83.07 51.19 0.22
N ILE A 242 81.93 50.71 -0.25
CA ILE A 242 81.28 51.16 -1.48
C ILE A 242 80.73 52.59 -1.30
N ALA A 243 80.12 52.90 -0.15
CA ALA A 243 79.64 54.25 0.17
C ALA A 243 80.79 55.26 0.31
N GLU A 244 81.91 54.87 0.94
CA GLU A 244 83.14 55.66 1.03
C GLU A 244 83.79 55.84 -0.34
N MET A 245 83.87 54.82 -1.17
CA MET A 245 84.37 54.92 -2.54
C MET A 245 83.47 55.81 -3.40
N SER A 246 82.15 55.76 -3.21
CA SER A 246 81.17 56.61 -3.90
C SER A 246 81.22 58.06 -3.44
N LEU A 247 81.45 58.30 -2.14
CA LEU A 247 81.71 59.64 -1.60
C LEU A 247 83.07 60.18 -2.05
N ALA A 248 84.11 59.34 -2.11
CA ALA A 248 85.43 59.72 -2.60
C ALA A 248 85.40 60.02 -4.12
N LEU A 249 84.64 59.28 -4.92
CA LEU A 249 84.39 59.61 -6.33
C LEU A 249 83.50 60.86 -6.50
N GLY A 250 82.56 61.08 -5.60
CA GLY A 250 81.75 62.30 -5.53
C GLY A 250 82.57 63.55 -5.18
N ASP A 251 83.60 63.42 -4.34
CA ASP A 251 84.49 64.51 -3.93
C ASP A 251 85.61 64.80 -4.95
N MET A 252 85.88 63.86 -5.88
CA MET A 252 86.79 64.06 -7.02
C MET A 252 86.07 64.59 -8.28
N SER A 253 84.77 64.90 -8.19
CA SER A 253 83.94 65.45 -9.28
C SER A 253 83.72 66.96 -9.14
N ARG A 254 84.75 67.69 -8.73
CA ARG A 254 84.81 69.15 -8.77
C ARG A 254 86.17 69.59 -9.32
N ASP A 255 86.43 69.22 -10.57
CA ASP A 255 87.02 70.08 -11.59
C ASP A 255 87.14 69.31 -12.93
N ASP A 256 86.68 69.99 -13.99
CA ASP A 256 86.51 69.65 -15.40
C ASP A 256 87.37 68.53 -16.05
N PHE A 257 86.77 67.65 -16.86
CA PHE A 257 86.69 67.83 -18.33
C PHE A 257 85.85 66.77 -19.06
N ASP A 258 85.31 67.23 -20.18
CA ASP A 258 84.53 66.61 -21.26
C ASP A 258 84.97 65.21 -21.74
N GLY A 259 84.02 64.31 -22.07
CA GLY A 259 84.33 63.08 -22.82
C GLY A 259 83.39 61.90 -22.56
N GLU A 260 82.65 61.49 -23.60
CA GLU A 260 81.77 60.33 -23.67
C GLU A 260 82.34 59.05 -23.02
N CYS A 261 81.58 58.43 -22.12
CA CYS A 261 81.56 56.97 -22.01
C CYS A 261 80.22 56.51 -21.42
N SER A 262 79.31 56.13 -22.32
CA SER A 262 78.00 55.57 -22.00
C SER A 262 78.17 54.16 -21.42
N LEU A 263 78.16 54.02 -20.09
CA LEU A 263 78.02 52.74 -19.40
C LEU A 263 76.54 52.47 -19.15
N SER A 264 75.84 52.04 -20.20
CA SER A 264 74.53 51.43 -20.11
C SER A 264 74.65 50.09 -19.35
N GLY A 265 74.40 50.14 -18.04
CA GLY A 265 74.21 48.94 -17.22
C GLY A 265 72.93 48.24 -17.64
N SER A 266 73.09 47.10 -18.31
CA SER A 266 72.00 46.23 -18.76
C SER A 266 71.18 45.73 -17.57
N MET A 267 69.99 46.29 -17.39
CA MET A 267 68.97 45.75 -16.48
C MET A 267 68.41 44.47 -17.12
N LEU A 268 68.84 43.31 -16.63
CA LEU A 268 68.24 42.02 -16.94
C LEU A 268 66.75 42.08 -16.56
N SER A 269 65.90 42.28 -17.57
CA SER A 269 64.44 42.21 -17.45
C SER A 269 64.03 40.78 -17.12
N LEU A 270 63.69 40.53 -15.86
CA LEU A 270 62.92 39.35 -15.46
C LEU A 270 61.48 39.52 -15.97
N ALA A 271 61.27 39.21 -17.24
CA ALA A 271 59.92 39.08 -17.79
C ALA A 271 59.27 37.84 -17.16
N HIS A 272 58.33 38.09 -16.24
CA HIS A 272 57.41 37.09 -15.74
C HIS A 272 56.61 36.50 -16.91
N SER A 273 56.89 35.25 -17.28
CA SER A 273 56.05 34.47 -18.20
C SER A 273 54.78 34.04 -17.47
N ASN A 274 53.77 34.92 -17.39
CA ASN A 274 52.42 34.55 -17.03
C ASN A 274 51.78 33.78 -18.20
N SER A 275 51.88 32.46 -18.17
CA SER A 275 51.11 31.57 -19.04
C SER A 275 49.67 31.51 -18.54
N SER A 276 48.88 32.52 -18.87
CA SER A 276 47.43 32.53 -18.73
C SER A 276 46.80 31.75 -19.89
N THR A 277 46.58 30.44 -19.73
CA THR A 277 45.73 29.70 -20.67
C THR A 277 44.30 29.66 -20.15
N SER A 278 43.51 30.65 -20.55
CA SER A 278 42.05 30.68 -20.46
C SER A 278 41.43 30.06 -21.73
N PHE A 279 40.81 28.88 -21.54
CA PHE A 279 39.62 28.24 -22.18
C PHE A 279 39.31 28.37 -23.69
N PRO A 280 38.61 27.35 -24.26
CA PRO A 280 37.19 27.60 -24.52
C PRO A 280 36.21 26.46 -24.10
N PRO A 281 34.91 26.79 -23.98
CA PRO A 281 33.82 25.86 -23.69
C PRO A 281 33.28 25.15 -24.94
N ASN A 282 32.67 23.98 -24.74
CA ASN A 282 31.78 23.22 -25.63
C ASN A 282 32.31 22.71 -26.98
N SER A 283 32.27 21.39 -27.16
CA SER A 283 31.88 20.72 -28.41
C SER A 283 31.43 19.27 -28.13
N VAL A 284 30.12 19.03 -28.37
CA VAL A 284 29.34 17.77 -28.49
C VAL A 284 29.19 16.88 -27.25
#